data_AF-A0A200HQV4-F1
#
_entry.id   AF-A0A200HQV4-F1
#
_cell.length_a   1.000
_cell.length_b   1.000
_cell.length_c   1.000
_cell.angle_alpha   90.00
_cell.angle_beta   90.00
_cell.angle_gamma   90.00
#
_symmetry.space_group_name_H-M   'P 1'
#
loop_
_entity.id
_entity.type
_entity.pdbx_description
1 polymer ?
#
loop_
_entity_poly.entity_id
_entity_poly.type
_entity_poly.pdbx_seq_one_letter_code
_entity_poly.pdbx_strand_id
1 'polypeptide(L)'
;MTTDLTLTHEKIIQSYSVRWDIETFFKASKSLLNLAKETQTRNYNTLICHTTVVFVRYIILSWQHRCTTDDRTIDGLFEMLSDGLRELDWVLALTQLVKLITEIINDKENEVQELIKNQLKNWYETLPNYIKEYLPNLVCES
;
A
#
# COMPACT_ATOMS: atom_id res chain seq x y z
N MET A 1 11.83 26.18 26.23
CA MET A 1 11.62 26.06 27.69
C MET A 1 10.26 25.42 27.91
N THR A 2 10.22 24.30 28.63
CA THR A 2 8.97 23.64 29.05
C THR A 2 8.76 23.90 30.53
N THR A 3 7.52 24.12 30.94
CA THR A 3 7.13 24.23 32.37
C THR A 3 6.96 22.86 33.01
N ASP A 4 6.85 21.80 32.20
CA ASP A 4 6.79 20.43 32.65
C ASP A 4 8.20 19.80 32.67
N LEU A 5 8.67 19.52 33.90
CA LEU A 5 9.99 18.94 34.17
C LEU A 5 10.02 17.41 34.03
N THR A 6 8.87 16.78 33.81
CA THR A 6 8.74 15.33 33.64
C THR A 6 8.84 14.89 32.17
N LEU A 7 8.94 15.85 31.26
CA LEU A 7 8.96 15.59 29.82
C LEU A 7 10.26 14.90 29.39
N THR A 8 10.13 13.77 28.70
CA THR A 8 11.26 13.11 28.03
C THR A 8 11.81 13.99 26.91
N HIS A 9 13.13 13.92 26.68
CA HIS A 9 13.82 14.61 25.60
C HIS A 9 13.14 14.44 24.22
N GLU A 10 12.64 13.25 23.91
CA GLU A 10 11.94 12.96 22.66
C GLU A 10 10.67 13.80 22.48
N LYS A 11 9.85 13.93 23.53
CA LYS A 11 8.64 14.76 23.50
C LYS A 11 8.97 16.24 23.34
N ILE A 12 10.08 16.69 23.92
CA ILE A 12 10.56 18.06 23.75
C ILE A 12 10.91 18.29 22.27
N ILE A 13 11.70 17.40 21.67
CA ILE A 13 12.07 17.48 20.24
C ILE A 13 10.83 17.46 19.35
N GLN A 14 9.88 16.55 19.62
CA GLN A 14 8.62 16.48 18.87
C GLN A 14 7.83 17.79 18.93
N SER A 15 7.70 18.39 20.12
CA SER A 15 7.02 19.68 20.28
C SER A 15 7.69 20.79 19.48
N TYR A 16 9.03 20.83 19.46
CA TYR A 16 9.79 21.77 18.62
C TYR A 16 9.56 21.52 17.12
N SER A 17 9.48 20.26 16.69
CA SER A 17 9.16 19.90 15.30
C SER A 17 7.79 20.43 14.90
N VAL A 18 6.74 20.19 15.70
CA VAL A 18 5.39 20.68 15.41
C VAL A 18 5.35 22.21 15.33
N ARG A 19 6.06 22.91 16.21
CA ARG A 19 6.17 24.38 16.17
C ARG A 19 6.82 24.86 14.88
N TRP A 20 7.87 24.19 14.43
CA TRP A 20 8.55 24.50 13.18
C TRP A 20 7.69 24.20 11.94
N ASP A 21 6.88 23.15 11.99
CA ASP A 21 5.94 22.81 10.91
C ASP A 21 4.92 23.94 10.70
N ILE A 22 4.45 24.58 11.77
CA ILE A 22 3.56 25.75 11.70
C ILE A 22 4.27 26.93 11.00
N GLU A 23 5.55 27.18 11.31
CA GLU A 23 6.32 28.24 10.64
C GLU A 23 6.49 27.94 9.15
N THR A 24 6.80 26.69 8.82
CA THR A 24 6.96 26.23 7.42
C THR A 24 5.64 26.32 6.66
N PHE A 25 4.52 25.96 7.29
CA PHE A 25 3.17 26.13 6.76
C PHE A 25 2.87 27.60 6.42
N PHE A 26 3.09 28.52 7.36
CA PHE A 26 2.82 29.94 7.12
C PHE A 26 3.77 30.55 6.08
N LYS A 27 5.02 30.10 6.04
CA LYS A 27 5.98 30.49 5.01
C LYS A 27 5.46 30.12 3.63
N ALA A 28 5.12 28.85 3.41
CA ALA A 28 4.60 28.34 2.15
C ALA A 28 3.26 29.00 1.77
N SER A 29 2.34 29.14 2.73
CA SER A 29 1.03 29.76 2.48
C SER A 29 1.16 31.21 2.01
N LYS A 30 2.08 31.99 2.59
CA LYS A 30 2.32 33.39 2.18
C LYS A 30 3.13 33.52 0.89
N SER A 31 4.12 32.66 0.67
CA SER A 31 5.04 32.79 -0.47
C SER A 31 4.51 32.13 -1.74
N LEU A 32 3.80 31.01 -1.62
CA LEU A 32 3.37 30.18 -2.75
C LEU A 32 1.86 30.26 -2.99
N LEU A 33 1.06 30.41 -1.93
CA LEU A 33 -0.40 30.38 -2.01
C LEU A 33 -1.05 31.75 -1.79
N ASN A 34 -0.26 32.83 -1.85
CA ASN A 34 -0.72 34.22 -1.80
C ASN A 34 -1.62 34.56 -0.60
N LEU A 35 -1.43 33.90 0.55
CA LEU A 35 -2.11 34.26 1.80
C LEU A 35 -1.93 35.75 2.08
N ALA A 36 -3.05 36.46 2.24
CA ALA A 36 -3.13 37.92 2.45
C ALA A 36 -2.62 38.83 1.31
N LYS A 37 -2.16 38.27 0.18
CA LYS A 37 -1.73 39.07 -0.99
C LYS A 37 -2.76 39.08 -2.13
N GLU A 38 -3.59 38.05 -2.23
CA GLU A 38 -4.54 37.89 -3.33
C GLU A 38 -5.78 38.81 -3.19
N THR A 39 -6.14 39.17 -1.96
CA THR A 39 -7.36 39.93 -1.68
C THR A 39 -7.11 41.08 -0.70
N GLN A 40 -7.21 42.33 -1.16
CA GLN A 40 -7.30 43.52 -0.29
C GLN A 40 -8.77 43.86 0.04
N THR A 41 -9.56 42.85 0.40
CA THR A 41 -10.99 43.03 0.63
C THR A 41 -11.25 43.49 2.06
N ARG A 42 -12.12 44.49 2.25
CA ARG A 42 -12.53 44.98 3.58
C ARG A 42 -13.68 44.18 4.20
N ASN A 43 -14.06 43.06 3.58
CA ASN A 43 -15.13 42.18 4.02
C ASN A 43 -14.55 40.96 4.76
N TYR A 44 -14.93 40.80 6.03
CA TYR A 44 -14.49 39.69 6.87
C TYR A 44 -14.88 38.32 6.30
N ASN A 45 -16.07 38.17 5.70
CA ASN A 45 -16.50 36.90 5.12
C ASN A 45 -15.60 36.48 3.96
N THR A 46 -15.18 37.45 3.13
CA THR A 46 -14.25 37.18 2.03
C THR A 46 -12.87 36.80 2.55
N LEU A 47 -12.38 37.46 3.60
CA LEU A 47 -11.09 37.14 4.22
C LEU A 47 -11.08 35.72 4.83
N ILE A 48 -12.16 35.33 5.52
CA ILE A 48 -12.32 33.99 6.09
C ILE A 48 -12.37 32.93 4.98
N CYS A 49 -13.14 33.19 3.91
CA CYS A 49 -13.23 32.29 2.77
C CYS A 49 -11.87 32.12 2.09
N HIS A 50 -11.17 33.23 1.79
CA HIS A 50 -9.83 33.21 1.18
C HIS A 50 -8.84 32.41 2.03
N THR A 51 -8.76 32.70 3.32
CA THR A 51 -7.86 32.02 4.26
C THR A 51 -8.15 30.51 4.29
N THR A 52 -9.43 30.14 4.38
CA THR A 52 -9.87 28.73 4.38
C THR A 52 -9.44 28.02 3.09
N VAL A 53 -9.66 28.64 1.93
CA VAL A 53 -9.26 28.06 0.64
C VAL A 53 -7.76 27.88 0.54
N VAL A 54 -6.97 28.86 0.97
CA VAL A 54 -5.50 28.76 0.99
C VAL A 54 -5.04 27.61 1.89
N PHE A 55 -5.65 27.45 3.06
CA PHE A 55 -5.28 26.40 4.01
C PHE A 55 -5.63 25.01 3.48
N VAL A 56 -6.82 24.84 2.89
CA VAL A 56 -7.22 23.58 2.25
C VAL A 56 -6.30 23.23 1.09
N ARG A 57 -5.94 24.20 0.24
CA ARG A 57 -4.96 23.99 -0.85
C ARG A 57 -3.63 23.51 -0.32
N TYR A 58 -3.11 24.12 0.74
CA TYR A 58 -1.88 23.66 1.38
C TYR A 58 -1.99 22.22 1.87
N ILE A 59 -3.09 21.87 2.57
CA ILE A 59 -3.29 20.52 3.10
C ILE A 59 -3.23 19.48 1.98
N ILE A 60 -3.97 19.70 0.89
CA ILE A 60 -4.01 18.79 -0.26
C ILE A 60 -2.63 18.66 -0.90
N LEU A 61 -1.93 19.77 -1.15
CA LEU A 61 -0.59 19.77 -1.74
C LEU A 61 0.44 19.07 -0.85
N SER A 62 0.38 19.31 0.47
CA SER A 62 1.28 18.67 1.45
C SER A 62 1.03 17.16 1.53
N TRP A 63 -0.24 16.74 1.44
CA TRP A 63 -0.60 15.33 1.41
C TRP A 63 -0.11 14.66 0.13
N GLN A 64 -0.37 15.26 -1.03
CA GLN A 64 0.10 14.76 -2.32
C GLN A 64 1.64 14.65 -2.37
N HIS A 65 2.35 15.65 -1.84
CA HIS A 65 3.80 15.63 -1.74
C HIS A 65 4.28 14.47 -0.86
N ARG A 66 3.68 14.24 0.31
CA ARG A 66 3.99 13.06 1.14
C ARG A 66 3.74 11.76 0.40
N CYS A 67 2.59 11.60 -0.27
CA CYS A 67 2.30 10.40 -1.04
C CYS A 67 3.28 10.14 -2.19
N THR A 68 3.90 11.18 -2.74
CA THR A 68 4.82 11.08 -3.88
C THR A 68 6.29 10.96 -3.45
N THR A 69 6.63 11.39 -2.23
CA THR A 69 8.03 11.52 -1.76
C THR A 69 8.34 10.60 -0.58
N ASP A 70 7.34 10.04 0.10
CA ASP A 70 7.53 9.09 1.20
C ASP A 70 7.27 7.65 0.72
N ASP A 71 8.36 6.88 0.60
CA ASP A 71 8.34 5.45 0.22
C ASP A 71 7.44 4.61 1.16
N ARG A 72 7.22 5.06 2.40
CA ARG A 72 6.34 4.37 3.38
C ARG A 72 4.86 4.41 3.00
N THR A 73 4.46 5.33 2.12
CA THR A 73 3.06 5.40 1.65
C THR A 73 2.74 4.27 0.68
N ILE A 74 3.74 3.76 -0.06
CA ILE A 74 3.59 2.54 -0.89
C ILE A 74 3.44 1.32 0.01
N ASP A 75 4.10 1.28 1.17
CA ASP A 75 4.00 0.16 2.12
C ASP A 75 2.57 0.02 2.66
N GLY A 76 1.89 1.12 3.01
CA GLY A 76 0.48 1.09 3.41
C GLY A 76 -0.49 0.75 2.27
N LEU A 77 -0.16 1.13 1.03
CA LEU A 77 -0.91 0.74 -0.18
C LEU A 77 -0.73 -0.76 -0.47
N PHE A 78 0.48 -1.28 -0.25
CA PHE A 78 0.82 -2.69 -0.37
C PHE A 78 0.20 -3.53 0.74
N GLU A 79 0.12 -3.04 1.97
CA GLU A 79 -0.59 -3.67 3.08
C GLU A 79 -2.10 -3.75 2.81
N MET A 80 -2.70 -2.66 2.32
CA MET A 80 -4.13 -2.63 1.97
C MET A 80 -4.47 -3.48 0.73
N LEU A 81 -3.58 -3.50 -0.27
CA LEU A 81 -3.65 -4.43 -1.40
C LEU A 81 -3.43 -5.87 -0.94
N SER A 82 -2.50 -6.10 -0.02
CA SER A 82 -2.21 -7.42 0.53
C SER A 82 -3.39 -7.95 1.32
N ASP A 83 -4.06 -7.15 2.16
CA ASP A 83 -5.29 -7.56 2.85
C ASP A 83 -6.43 -7.88 1.87
N GLY A 84 -6.54 -7.16 0.75
CA GLY A 84 -7.47 -7.50 -0.33
C GLY A 84 -7.10 -8.77 -1.11
N LEU A 85 -5.81 -9.13 -1.14
CA LEU A 85 -5.27 -10.33 -1.79
C LEU A 85 -5.12 -11.54 -0.86
N ARG A 86 -5.16 -11.34 0.47
CA ARG A 86 -4.84 -12.37 1.48
C ARG A 86 -5.92 -13.43 1.65
N GLU A 87 -7.13 -13.23 1.13
CA GLU A 87 -8.18 -14.24 1.19
C GLU A 87 -8.61 -14.79 -0.17
N LEU A 88 -8.21 -14.21 -1.31
CA LEU A 88 -8.48 -14.83 -2.61
C LEU A 88 -7.36 -15.81 -3.01
N ASP A 89 -7.31 -16.91 -2.27
CA ASP A 89 -7.40 -18.26 -2.83
C ASP A 89 -6.39 -18.66 -3.92
N TRP A 90 -5.18 -18.11 -3.97
CA TRP A 90 -4.18 -18.63 -4.92
C TRP A 90 -3.90 -20.12 -4.67
N VAL A 91 -3.89 -20.55 -3.41
CA VAL A 91 -3.77 -21.96 -3.02
C VAL A 91 -4.96 -22.76 -3.53
N LEU A 92 -6.18 -22.26 -3.38
CA LEU A 92 -7.37 -22.94 -3.89
C LEU A 92 -7.44 -22.94 -5.41
N ALA A 93 -7.10 -21.85 -6.08
CA ALA A 93 -7.04 -21.73 -7.53
C ALA A 93 -6.00 -22.70 -8.11
N LEU A 94 -4.84 -22.81 -7.48
CA LEU A 94 -3.81 -23.78 -7.83
C LEU A 94 -4.30 -25.22 -7.62
N THR A 95 -4.95 -25.49 -6.49
CA THR A 95 -5.52 -26.81 -6.18
C THR A 95 -6.64 -27.18 -7.16
N GLN A 96 -7.50 -26.23 -7.52
CA GLN A 96 -8.58 -26.41 -8.50
C GLN A 96 -8.03 -26.63 -9.91
N LEU A 97 -7.01 -25.88 -10.32
CA LEU A 97 -6.34 -26.05 -11.61
C LEU A 97 -5.75 -27.46 -11.74
N VAL A 98 -5.04 -27.91 -10.70
CA VAL A 98 -4.50 -29.27 -10.63
C VAL A 98 -5.60 -30.31 -10.75
N LYS A 99 -6.69 -30.15 -9.99
CA LYS A 99 -7.84 -31.07 -10.03
C LYS A 99 -8.47 -31.15 -11.41
N LEU A 100 -8.67 -30.01 -12.09
CA LEU A 100 -9.20 -29.95 -13.45
C LEU A 100 -8.28 -30.67 -14.45
N ILE A 101 -6.96 -30.48 -14.32
CA ILE A 101 -5.99 -31.18 -15.16
C ILE A 101 -6.09 -32.70 -14.95
N THR A 102 -6.19 -33.17 -13.69
CA THR A 102 -6.35 -34.60 -13.39
C THR A 102 -7.67 -35.16 -13.96
N GLU A 103 -8.78 -34.41 -13.86
CA GLU A 103 -10.07 -34.80 -14.42
C GLU A 103 -10.02 -34.91 -15.96
N ILE A 104 -9.38 -33.95 -16.64
CA ILE A 104 -9.20 -33.97 -18.10
C ILE A 104 -8.33 -35.14 -18.53
N ILE A 105 -7.27 -35.47 -17.78
CA ILE A 105 -6.37 -36.59 -18.09
C ILE A 105 -7.13 -37.92 -18.04
N ASN A 106 -7.98 -38.13 -17.03
CA ASN A 106 -8.73 -39.39 -16.86
C ASN A 106 -9.68 -39.71 -18.04
N ASP A 107 -10.03 -38.72 -18.88
CA ASP A 107 -10.88 -38.86 -20.06
C ASP A 107 -10.09 -39.07 -21.39
N LYS A 108 -8.76 -39.23 -21.32
CA LYS A 108 -7.89 -39.41 -22.51
C LYS A 108 -7.26 -40.79 -22.60
N GLU A 109 -6.80 -41.15 -23.81
CA GLU A 109 -6.06 -42.39 -24.07
C GLU A 109 -4.76 -42.48 -23.26
N ASN A 110 -4.39 -43.70 -22.83
CA ASN A 110 -3.30 -43.97 -21.88
C ASN A 110 -1.95 -43.35 -22.27
N GLU A 111 -1.61 -43.29 -23.56
CA GLU A 111 -0.33 -42.75 -24.02
C GLU A 111 -0.23 -41.22 -23.79
N VAL A 112 -1.35 -40.51 -23.94
CA VAL A 112 -1.45 -39.06 -23.65
C VAL A 112 -1.45 -38.81 -22.13
N GLN A 113 -2.05 -39.71 -21.35
CA GLN A 113 -2.04 -39.60 -19.90
C GLN A 113 -0.61 -39.69 -19.33
N GLU A 114 0.18 -40.65 -19.80
CA GLU A 114 1.55 -40.84 -19.35
C GLU A 114 2.46 -39.67 -19.74
N LEU A 115 2.28 -39.11 -20.95
CA LEU A 115 3.04 -37.93 -21.37
C LEU A 115 2.74 -36.71 -20.47
N ILE A 116 1.47 -36.44 -20.16
CA ILE A 116 1.06 -35.30 -19.34
C ILE A 116 1.50 -35.47 -17.88
N LYS A 117 1.37 -36.69 -17.31
CA LYS A 117 1.86 -36.99 -15.95
C LYS A 117 3.35 -36.74 -15.82
N ASN A 118 4.15 -37.18 -16.80
CA ASN A 118 5.60 -36.94 -16.81
C ASN A 118 5.95 -35.45 -16.87
N GLN A 119 5.20 -34.66 -17.64
CA GLN A 119 5.39 -33.20 -17.70
C GLN A 119 5.00 -32.51 -16.38
N LEU A 120 3.89 -32.92 -15.76
CA LEU A 120 3.46 -32.41 -14.45
C LEU A 120 4.48 -32.69 -13.35
N LYS A 121 5.08 -33.88 -13.35
CA LYS A 121 6.12 -34.26 -12.40
C LYS A 121 7.37 -33.39 -12.56
N ASN A 122 7.84 -33.19 -13.80
CA ASN A 122 8.97 -32.31 -14.08
C ASN A 122 8.68 -30.87 -13.65
N TRP A 123 7.47 -30.38 -13.93
CA TRP A 123 7.03 -29.05 -13.47
C TRP A 123 7.02 -28.95 -11.94
N TYR A 124 6.46 -29.94 -11.24
CA TYR A 124 6.48 -29.99 -9.78
C TYR A 124 7.89 -29.95 -9.20
N GLU A 125 8.84 -30.70 -9.78
CA GLU A 125 10.23 -30.70 -9.34
C GLU A 125 10.90 -29.33 -9.49
N THR A 126 10.55 -28.56 -10.53
CA THR A 126 11.06 -27.19 -10.75
C THR A 126 10.44 -26.12 -9.82
N LEU A 127 9.37 -26.42 -9.07
CA LEU A 127 8.75 -25.45 -8.17
C LEU A 127 9.57 -25.18 -6.91
N PRO A 128 9.56 -23.94 -6.39
CA PRO A 128 10.11 -23.62 -5.07
C PRO A 128 9.47 -24.42 -3.93
N ASN A 129 10.26 -24.73 -2.89
CA ASN A 129 9.81 -25.55 -1.76
C ASN A 129 8.57 -25.00 -1.04
N TYR A 130 8.48 -23.68 -0.91
CA TYR A 130 7.33 -23.03 -0.27
C TYR A 130 6.02 -23.21 -1.06
N ILE A 131 6.06 -23.54 -2.36
CA ILE A 131 4.86 -23.83 -3.17
C ILE A 131 4.49 -25.32 -3.07
N LYS A 132 5.50 -26.20 -2.99
CA LYS A 132 5.33 -27.65 -2.90
C LYS A 132 4.52 -28.09 -1.68
N GLU A 133 4.66 -27.37 -0.56
CA GLU A 133 3.88 -27.62 0.68
C GLU A 133 2.37 -27.51 0.48
N TYR A 134 1.91 -26.72 -0.50
CA TYR A 134 0.50 -26.51 -0.80
C TYR A 134 -0.04 -27.46 -1.88
N LEU A 135 0.78 -28.37 -2.41
CA LEU A 135 0.46 -29.29 -3.50
C LEU A 135 0.69 -30.78 -3.16
N PRO A 136 0.18 -31.29 -2.02
CA PRO A 136 0.52 -32.66 -1.57
C PRO A 136 0.00 -33.78 -2.48
N ASN A 137 -1.05 -33.55 -3.28
CA ASN A 137 -1.76 -34.60 -4.02
C ASN A 137 -1.34 -34.77 -5.50
N LEU A 138 -0.32 -34.05 -5.99
CA LEU A 138 0.11 -34.16 -7.40
C LEU A 138 0.96 -35.40 -7.69
N VAL A 139 1.64 -35.91 -6.67
CA VAL A 139 2.41 -37.14 -6.78
C VAL A 139 1.48 -38.26 -6.37
N CYS A 140 0.71 -38.79 -7.33
CA CYS A 140 0.08 -40.09 -7.14
C CYS A 140 1.19 -41.08 -6.74
N GLU A 141 1.13 -41.56 -5.50
CA GLU A 141 1.85 -42.76 -5.11
C GLU A 141 1.46 -43.89 -6.08
N SER A 142 2.49 -44.63 -6.49
CA SER A 142 2.38 -45.78 -7.41
C SER A 142 1.57 -46.91 -6.80
#